data_AF-A0A2N2R695-F1
#
_entry.id   AF-A0A2N2R695-F1
#
_cell.length_a   1.000
_cell.length_b   1.000
_cell.length_c   1.000
_cell.angle_alpha   90.00
_cell.angle_beta   90.00
_cell.angle_gamma   90.00
#
_symmetry.space_group_name_H-M   'P 1'
#
loop_
_entity.id
_entity.type
_entity.pdbx_description
1 polymer ?
#
loop_
_entity_poly.entity_id
_entity_poly.type
_entity_poly.pdbx_seq_one_letter_code
_entity_poly.pdbx_strand_id
1 'polypeptide(L)'
;MNSLPGNASPSTSNLVKEPGCKGGTPDARIWQEDLPAEWLNAIEAPLYYAHYREYEISAERAVGYDADDKPCFTCHRFLLTQTGTGETIQPVVTFSERMSAWRLRDERWLVFRRNSANHGSEPASFYAFSNTMPR
;
A
#
# COMPACT_ATOMS: atom_id res chain seq x y z
N MET A 1 37.69 -29.56 -14.54
CA MET A 1 37.41 -28.18 -14.09
C MET A 1 36.45 -27.54 -15.07
N ASN A 2 35.14 -27.80 -14.96
CA ASN A 2 34.12 -27.08 -15.73
C ASN A 2 33.04 -26.59 -14.74
N SER A 3 32.91 -25.26 -14.66
CA SER A 3 31.99 -24.54 -13.77
C SER A 3 30.53 -24.72 -14.19
N LEU A 4 29.65 -24.83 -13.19
CA LEU A 4 28.19 -24.80 -13.34
C LEU A 4 27.69 -23.35 -13.54
N PRO A 5 26.57 -23.13 -14.26
CA PRO A 5 26.03 -21.80 -14.50
C PRO A 5 25.25 -21.28 -13.29
N GLY A 6 25.34 -19.96 -13.09
CA GLY A 6 24.58 -19.23 -12.08
C GLY A 6 23.08 -19.29 -12.35
N ASN A 7 22.33 -19.72 -11.35
CA ASN A 7 20.89 -19.51 -11.29
C ASN A 7 20.61 -18.29 -10.41
N ALA A 8 20.09 -17.24 -11.04
CA ALA A 8 19.41 -16.17 -10.34
C ALA A 8 18.13 -16.74 -9.72
N SER A 9 18.04 -16.74 -8.40
CA SER A 9 16.77 -16.99 -7.70
C SER A 9 15.93 -15.71 -7.69
N PRO A 10 14.61 -15.80 -7.88
CA PRO A 10 13.71 -14.67 -7.88
C PRO A 10 13.56 -14.11 -6.45
N SER A 11 13.53 -12.78 -6.32
CA SER A 11 13.20 -12.08 -5.08
C SER A 11 11.84 -12.54 -4.55
N THR A 12 11.85 -13.45 -3.58
CA THR A 12 10.69 -13.77 -2.76
C THR A 12 10.43 -12.59 -1.84
N SER A 13 9.37 -11.83 -2.15
CA SER A 13 8.81 -10.80 -1.28
C SER A 13 8.51 -11.40 0.10
N ASN A 14 9.19 -10.94 1.14
CA ASN A 14 9.00 -11.39 2.53
C ASN A 14 7.77 -10.74 3.18
N LEU A 15 6.63 -10.74 2.49
CA LEU A 15 5.37 -10.26 3.03
C LEU A 15 4.88 -11.25 4.10
N VAL A 16 5.28 -11.02 5.35
CA VAL A 16 4.77 -11.76 6.50
C VAL A 16 3.29 -11.41 6.67
N LYS A 17 2.42 -12.40 6.46
CA LYS A 17 1.01 -12.32 6.84
C LYS A 17 0.96 -12.47 8.35
N GLU A 18 0.84 -11.36 9.08
CA GLU A 18 0.65 -11.44 10.52
C GLU A 18 -0.75 -12.01 10.81
N PRO A 19 -0.89 -13.19 11.44
CA PRO A 19 -2.18 -13.71 11.83
C PRO A 19 -2.68 -12.88 13.01
N GLY A 20 -3.48 -11.86 12.72
CA GLY A 20 -4.19 -11.08 13.72
C GLY A 20 -3.27 -10.49 14.80
N CYS A 21 -2.23 -9.74 14.39
CA CYS A 21 -1.47 -8.99 15.37
C CYS A 21 -2.35 -7.86 15.95
N LYS A 22 -2.52 -7.89 17.28
CA LYS A 22 -3.11 -6.80 18.07
C LYS A 22 -2.16 -5.60 18.13
N GLY A 23 -1.83 -5.06 16.96
CA GLY A 23 -1.05 -3.84 16.78
C GLY A 23 -1.95 -2.76 16.19
N GLY A 24 -2.88 -2.26 17.02
CA GLY A 24 -3.95 -1.36 16.59
C GLY A 24 -4.96 -2.07 15.68
N THR A 25 -6.25 -2.03 16.01
CA THR A 25 -7.23 -2.23 14.93
C THR A 25 -6.90 -1.19 13.88
N PRO A 26 -6.62 -1.58 12.63
CA PRO A 26 -6.68 -0.63 11.52
C PRO A 26 -7.96 0.13 11.73
N ASP A 27 -7.91 1.47 11.70
CA ASP A 27 -9.15 2.23 11.74
C ASP A 27 -10.07 1.57 10.72
N ALA A 28 -11.24 1.11 11.17
CA ALA A 28 -12.17 0.36 10.32
C ALA A 28 -12.52 1.15 9.06
N ARG A 29 -12.19 2.45 9.04
CA ARG A 29 -12.41 3.43 7.99
C ARG A 29 -11.12 3.84 7.24
N ILE A 30 -10.01 3.09 7.31
CA ILE A 30 -8.81 3.37 6.50
C ILE A 30 -9.14 3.46 5.00
N TRP A 31 -10.09 2.66 4.53
CA TRP A 31 -10.59 2.69 3.16
C TRP A 31 -11.36 3.97 2.81
N GLN A 32 -11.78 4.79 3.78
CA GLN A 32 -12.49 6.04 3.53
C GLN A 32 -11.55 7.24 3.39
N GLU A 33 -10.27 7.14 3.81
CA GLU A 33 -9.34 8.28 3.87
C GLU A 33 -9.19 9.03 2.55
N ASP A 34 -9.04 8.28 1.45
CA ASP A 34 -8.75 8.82 0.11
C ASP A 34 -9.92 8.55 -0.87
N LEU A 35 -11.09 8.12 -0.39
CA LEU A 35 -12.24 7.83 -1.24
C LEU A 35 -13.09 9.09 -1.42
N PRO A 36 -13.29 9.60 -2.65
CA PRO A 36 -14.21 10.71 -2.85
C PRO A 36 -15.65 10.31 -2.52
N ALA A 37 -16.39 11.22 -1.90
CA ALA A 37 -17.73 10.95 -1.36
C ALA A 37 -18.73 10.49 -2.44
N GLU A 38 -18.58 10.95 -3.67
CA GLU A 38 -19.41 10.56 -4.81
C GLU A 38 -19.28 9.08 -5.19
N TRP A 39 -18.15 8.45 -4.85
CA TRP A 39 -17.88 7.03 -5.14
C TRP A 39 -18.29 6.10 -3.99
N LEU A 40 -18.67 6.64 -2.83
CA LEU A 40 -18.96 5.85 -1.62
C LEU A 40 -20.01 4.76 -1.85
N ASN A 41 -21.04 5.06 -2.66
CA ASN A 41 -22.13 4.12 -2.96
C ASN A 41 -21.84 3.19 -4.15
N ALA A 42 -20.71 3.40 -4.84
CA ALA A 42 -20.33 2.66 -6.04
C ALA A 42 -19.28 1.57 -5.77
N ILE A 43 -18.71 1.53 -4.56
CA ILE A 43 -17.71 0.56 -4.12
C ILE A 43 -18.33 -0.56 -3.29
N GLU A 44 -17.60 -1.67 -3.16
CA GLU A 44 -17.87 -2.71 -2.16
C GLU A 44 -17.09 -2.42 -0.88
N ALA A 45 -17.79 -2.18 0.23
CA ALA A 45 -17.15 -1.82 1.50
C ALA A 45 -16.46 -3.04 2.14
N PRO A 46 -15.20 -2.92 2.57
CA PRO A 46 -14.50 -4.01 3.26
C PRO A 46 -15.11 -4.30 4.64
N LEU A 47 -15.31 -5.58 4.92
CA LEU A 47 -15.77 -6.11 6.21
C LEU A 47 -14.62 -6.42 7.16
N TYR A 48 -13.48 -6.86 6.63
CA TYR A 48 -12.26 -7.14 7.39
C TYR A 48 -11.02 -6.93 6.52
N TYR A 49 -9.84 -6.96 7.16
CA TYR A 49 -8.57 -6.69 6.49
C TYR A 49 -7.49 -7.72 6.84
N ALA A 50 -6.60 -7.96 5.87
CA ALA A 50 -5.29 -8.53 6.09
C ALA A 50 -4.23 -7.42 6.01
N HIS A 51 -3.34 -7.36 7.00
CA HIS A 51 -2.27 -6.37 7.09
C HIS A 51 -0.92 -7.05 6.91
N TYR A 52 -0.07 -6.38 6.16
CA TYR A 52 1.28 -6.81 5.84
C TYR A 52 2.20 -5.63 6.06
N ARG A 53 3.30 -5.85 6.78
CA ARG A 53 4.30 -4.83 7.05
C ARG A 53 5.67 -5.43 6.81
N GLU A 54 6.52 -4.70 6.11
CA GLU A 54 7.92 -5.08 5.98
C GLU A 54 8.69 -4.60 7.21
N TYR A 55 9.59 -5.44 7.72
CA TYR A 55 10.34 -5.13 8.94
C TYR A 55 11.60 -4.30 8.68
N GLU A 56 12.19 -4.43 7.49
CA GLU A 56 13.44 -3.76 7.14
C GLU A 56 13.22 -2.35 6.55
N ILE A 57 12.06 -2.13 5.93
CA ILE A 57 11.70 -0.87 5.28
C ILE A 57 10.37 -0.36 5.82
N SER A 58 10.15 0.95 5.75
CA SER A 58 8.86 1.55 6.12
C SER A 58 7.83 1.36 5.01
N ALA A 59 7.43 0.11 4.80
CA ALA A 59 6.41 -0.30 3.83
C ALA A 59 5.30 -1.08 4.54
N GLU A 60 4.06 -0.70 4.27
CA GLU A 60 2.87 -1.41 4.74
C GLU A 60 1.85 -1.57 3.62
N ARG A 61 1.08 -2.65 3.71
CA ARG A 61 0.00 -2.97 2.80
C ARG A 61 -1.19 -3.50 3.60
N ALA A 62 -2.39 -3.11 3.21
CA ALA A 62 -3.63 -3.74 3.65
C ALA A 62 -4.44 -4.22 2.44
N VAL A 63 -5.16 -5.32 2.63
CA VAL A 63 -6.17 -5.82 1.69
C VAL A 63 -7.46 -6.00 2.46
N GLY A 64 -8.51 -5.33 2.02
CA GLY A 64 -9.85 -5.44 2.56
C GLY A 64 -10.69 -6.43 1.75
N TYR A 65 -11.56 -7.17 2.44
CA TYR A 65 -12.37 -8.24 1.87
C TYR A 65 -13.85 -8.00 2.15
N ASP A 66 -14.70 -8.38 1.21
CA ASP A 66 -16.17 -8.29 1.32
C ASP A 66 -16.79 -9.57 1.92
N ALA A 67 -18.13 -9.68 1.81
CA ALA A 67 -18.89 -10.82 2.31
C ALA A 67 -18.61 -12.15 1.58
N ASP A 68 -18.05 -12.11 0.37
CA ASP A 68 -17.69 -13.28 -0.43
C ASP A 68 -16.20 -13.65 -0.26
N ASP A 69 -15.50 -13.05 0.70
CA ASP A 69 -14.04 -13.16 0.89
C ASP A 69 -13.24 -12.71 -0.36
N LYS A 70 -13.82 -11.84 -1.20
CA LYS A 70 -13.14 -11.27 -2.37
C LYS A 70 -12.45 -9.96 -2.00
N PRO A 71 -11.24 -9.70 -2.52
CA PRO A 71 -10.59 -8.40 -2.34
C PRO A 71 -11.48 -7.27 -2.90
N CYS A 72 -11.87 -6.34 -2.05
CA CYS A 72 -12.64 -5.16 -2.42
C CYS A 72 -11.90 -3.84 -2.14
N PHE A 73 -10.81 -3.90 -1.40
CA PHE A 73 -9.96 -2.75 -1.09
C PHE A 73 -8.50 -3.17 -1.02
N THR A 74 -7.58 -2.30 -1.43
CA THR A 74 -6.17 -2.44 -1.06
C THR A 74 -5.53 -1.07 -0.88
N CYS A 75 -4.67 -0.94 0.12
CA CYS A 75 -3.83 0.24 0.27
C CYS A 75 -2.38 -0.14 0.50
N HIS A 76 -1.49 0.70 0.01
CA HIS A 76 -0.05 0.57 0.10
C HIS A 76 0.51 1.91 0.57
N ARG A 77 1.40 1.87 1.55
CA ARG A 77 2.12 3.05 2.03
C ARG A 77 3.59 2.70 2.11
N PHE A 78 4.41 3.58 1.54
CA PHE A 78 5.84 3.43 1.51
C PHE A 78 6.50 4.75 1.89
N LEU A 79 7.49 4.69 2.77
CA LEU A 79 8.31 5.81 3.18
C LEU A 79 9.77 5.43 2.99
N LEU A 80 10.50 6.29 2.27
CA LEU A 80 11.95 6.20 2.17
C LEU A 80 12.56 7.28 3.06
N THR A 81 13.32 6.85 4.06
CA THR A 81 14.09 7.75 4.92
C THR A 81 15.57 7.71 4.56
N GLN A 82 16.24 8.85 4.67
CA GLN A 82 17.69 8.94 4.66
C GLN A 82 18.18 9.50 5.98
N THR A 83 19.36 9.07 6.38
CA THR A 83 20.05 9.62 7.55
C THR A 83 20.41 11.08 7.30
N GLY A 84 19.90 11.99 8.14
CA GLY A 84 20.24 13.41 8.06
C GLY A 84 21.74 13.65 8.29
N THR A 85 22.32 14.58 7.53
CA THR A 85 23.76 14.90 7.57
C THR A 85 24.09 16.08 8.50
N GLY A 86 23.33 16.25 9.60
CA GLY A 86 23.47 17.37 10.55
C GLY A 86 24.02 16.97 11.92
N GLU A 87 24.04 17.92 12.85
CA GLU A 87 24.47 17.71 14.24
C GLU A 87 23.60 16.70 15.00
N THR A 88 22.33 16.57 14.59
CA THR A 88 21.45 15.50 15.05
C THR A 88 21.19 14.55 13.88
N ILE A 89 21.68 13.33 14.00
CA ILE A 89 21.51 12.26 13.01
C ILE A 89 20.08 11.72 13.12
N GLN A 90 19.11 12.48 12.61
CA GLN A 90 17.71 12.06 12.54
C GLN A 90 17.35 11.60 11.13
N PRO A 91 16.54 10.54 10.97
CA PRO A 91 16.05 10.13 9.67
C PRO A 91 15.10 11.20 9.10
N VAL A 92 15.33 11.59 7.85
CA VAL A 92 14.49 12.53 7.08
C VAL A 92 13.78 11.75 5.99
N VAL A 93 12.47 11.94 5.85
CA VAL A 93 11.68 11.35 4.76
C VAL A 93 12.05 12.04 3.45
N THR A 94 12.60 11.27 2.51
CA THR A 94 13.02 11.77 1.19
C THR A 94 12.00 11.46 0.10
N PHE A 95 11.19 10.41 0.33
CA PHE A 95 10.12 10.02 -0.57
C PHE A 95 8.98 9.34 0.21
N SER A 96 7.75 9.62 -0.21
CA SER A 96 6.58 8.90 0.26
C SER A 96 5.70 8.49 -0.90
N GLU A 97 5.20 7.27 -0.89
CA GLU A 97 4.15 6.81 -1.79
C GLU A 97 2.95 6.30 -0.99
N ARG A 98 1.77 6.69 -1.43
CA ARG A 98 0.50 6.13 -0.97
C ARG A 98 -0.33 5.74 -2.18
N MET A 99 -0.87 4.54 -2.14
CA MET A 99 -1.89 4.08 -3.08
C MET A 99 -3.05 3.51 -2.28
N SER A 100 -4.27 3.86 -2.70
CA SER A 100 -5.51 3.27 -2.20
C SER A 100 -6.33 2.84 -3.41
N ALA A 101 -6.97 1.69 -3.37
CA ALA A 101 -7.79 1.23 -4.47
C ALA A 101 -9.03 0.48 -3.97
N TRP A 102 -10.14 0.70 -4.65
CA TRP A 102 -11.46 0.15 -4.31
C TRP A 102 -12.05 -0.58 -5.49
N ARG A 103 -12.59 -1.76 -5.25
CA ARG A 103 -13.39 -2.49 -6.23
C ARG A 103 -14.76 -1.84 -6.31
N LEU A 104 -15.12 -1.43 -7.51
CA LEU A 104 -16.42 -0.92 -7.88
C LEU A 104 -17.40 -2.09 -8.09
N ARG A 105 -18.69 -1.80 -7.99
CA ARG A 105 -19.77 -2.77 -8.29
C ARG A 105 -19.75 -3.30 -9.74
N ASP A 106 -19.10 -2.57 -10.64
CA ASP A 106 -18.89 -2.99 -12.03
C ASP A 106 -17.58 -3.79 -12.23
N GLU A 107 -16.96 -4.24 -11.12
CA GLU A 107 -15.73 -5.04 -11.05
C GLU A 107 -14.43 -4.30 -11.45
N ARG A 108 -14.52 -3.05 -11.90
CA ARG A 108 -13.33 -2.21 -12.10
C ARG A 108 -12.80 -1.72 -10.76
N TRP A 109 -11.57 -1.23 -10.77
CA TRP A 109 -10.90 -0.68 -9.60
C TRP A 109 -10.73 0.82 -9.78
N LEU A 110 -11.26 1.62 -8.85
CA LEU A 110 -10.86 3.00 -8.68
C LEU A 110 -9.53 3.01 -7.93
N VAL A 111 -8.51 3.65 -8.50
CA VAL A 111 -7.16 3.70 -7.96
C VAL A 111 -6.81 5.15 -7.67
N PHE A 112 -6.49 5.44 -6.42
CA PHE A 112 -5.87 6.67 -5.97
C PHE A 112 -4.37 6.45 -5.79
N ARG A 113 -3.57 7.39 -6.29
CA ARG A 113 -2.13 7.43 -6.01
C ARG A 113 -1.74 8.82 -5.58
N ARG A 114 -0.88 8.90 -4.58
CA ARG A 114 -0.22 10.12 -4.12
C ARG A 114 1.24 9.83 -3.88
N ASN A 115 2.11 10.60 -4.51
CA ASN A 115 3.53 10.58 -4.24
C ASN A 115 4.01 11.96 -3.77
N SER A 116 5.03 11.96 -2.92
CA SER A 116 5.79 13.16 -2.60
C SER A 116 7.27 12.83 -2.72
N ALA A 117 8.02 13.73 -3.38
CA ALA A 117 9.44 13.55 -3.63
C ALA A 117 10.19 14.80 -3.18
N ASN A 118 11.27 14.64 -2.42
CA ASN A 118 12.11 15.71 -1.88
C ASN A 118 11.37 16.68 -0.93
N HIS A 119 12.16 17.34 -0.07
CA HIS A 119 11.68 18.50 0.68
C HIS A 119 11.36 19.65 -0.29
N GLY A 120 10.08 19.90 -0.56
CA GLY A 120 9.61 21.10 -1.27
C GLY A 120 8.86 20.91 -2.59
N SER A 121 8.63 19.67 -3.05
CA SER A 121 7.64 19.46 -4.13
C SER A 121 6.24 19.27 -3.58
N GLU A 122 5.25 19.87 -4.25
CA GLU A 122 3.85 19.61 -3.95
C GLU A 122 3.54 18.13 -4.29
N PRO A 123 2.88 17.40 -3.39
CA PRO A 123 2.54 16.01 -3.64
C PRO A 123 1.57 15.91 -4.81
N ALA A 124 1.94 15.15 -5.83
CA ALA A 124 1.05 14.88 -6.96
C ALA A 124 0.10 13.75 -6.57
N SER A 125 -1.20 13.98 -6.75
CA SER A 125 -2.23 12.96 -6.57
C SER A 125 -3.13 12.84 -7.79
N PHE A 126 -3.60 11.64 -8.07
CA PHE A 126 -4.53 11.39 -9.17
C PHE A 126 -5.38 10.15 -8.92
N TYR A 127 -6.50 10.09 -9.65
CA TYR A 127 -7.37 8.92 -9.73
C TYR A 127 -7.28 8.30 -11.13
N ALA A 128 -7.35 6.97 -11.19
CA ALA A 128 -7.38 6.20 -12.42
C ALA A 128 -8.29 4.98 -12.27
N PHE A 129 -8.70 4.39 -13.39
CA PHE A 129 -9.38 3.10 -13.39
C PHE A 129 -8.43 1.98 -13.79
N SER A 130 -8.60 0.81 -13.17
CA SER A 130 -7.91 -0.43 -13.54
C SER A 130 -8.91 -1.57 -13.65
N ASN A 131 -8.70 -2.51 -14.58
CA ASN A 131 -9.53 -3.70 -14.71
C ASN A 131 -9.12 -4.83 -13.76
N THR A 132 -8.01 -4.65 -13.04
CA THR A 132 -7.49 -5.63 -12.08
C THR A 132 -7.05 -4.94 -10.80
N MET A 133 -7.06 -5.66 -9.69
CA MET A 133 -6.51 -5.17 -8.43
C MET A 133 -5.06 -4.71 -8.63
N PRO A 134 -4.72 -3.44 -8.31
CA PRO A 134 -3.34 -2.98 -8.36
C PRO A 134 -2.49 -3.68 -7.30
N ARG A 135 -1.19 -3.83 -7.60
CA ARG A 135 -0.20 -4.51 -6.75
C ARG A 135 0.93 -3.57 -6.39
#